data_AF-A0A0C2BMD1-F1
#
_entry.id   AF-A0A0C2BMD1-F1
#
_cell.length_a   1.000
_cell.length_b   1.000
_cell.length_c   1.000
_cell.angle_alpha   90.00
_cell.angle_beta   90.00
_cell.angle_gamma   90.00
#
_symmetry.space_group_name_H-M   'P 1'
#
loop_
_entity.id
_entity.type
_entity.pdbx_description
1 polymer ?
#
loop_
_entity_poly.entity_id
_entity_poly.type
_entity_poly.pdbx_seq_one_letter_code
_entity_poly.pdbx_strand_id
1 'polypeptide(L)'
;MLRDEQRGWAWTRALLGVAADEVHLCGEPAAIDIVKKLLDPIGEHVEVCYLFPQAHNSCLLQVQPGDCIVCFSRKAIYNVTKSLEKLGVKPAVIYGDLPPGTKLAQAAKFNDSDDPCNVLVGKRDINSDFA
;
A
#
# COMPACT_ATOMS: atom_id res chain seq x y z
N MET A 1 -8.67 0.86 8.63
CA MET A 1 -9.45 2.07 8.29
C MET A 1 -10.81 2.14 8.99
N LEU A 2 -11.63 1.09 9.00
CA LEU A 2 -12.95 1.13 9.67
C LEU A 2 -12.86 1.41 11.19
N ARG A 3 -11.82 0.90 11.87
CA ARG A 3 -11.52 1.14 13.29
C ARG A 3 -10.68 2.40 13.56
N ASP A 4 -10.44 3.24 12.55
CA ASP A 4 -9.68 4.47 12.72
C ASP A 4 -10.50 5.49 13.52
N GLU A 5 -9.94 6.05 14.59
CA GLU A 5 -10.68 6.95 15.50
C GLU A 5 -11.10 8.27 14.82
N GLN A 6 -10.35 8.75 13.84
CA GLN A 6 -10.62 10.03 13.18
C GLN A 6 -11.36 9.86 11.85
N ARG A 7 -11.12 8.76 11.14
CA ARG A 7 -11.57 8.53 9.75
C ARG A 7 -12.55 7.37 9.62
N GLY A 8 -12.71 6.54 10.65
CA GLY A 8 -13.56 5.34 10.60
C GLY A 8 -15.04 5.63 10.33
N TRP A 9 -15.54 6.78 10.80
CA TRP A 9 -16.94 7.19 10.59
C TRP A 9 -17.33 7.26 9.10
N ALA A 10 -16.39 7.63 8.22
CA ALA A 10 -16.65 7.71 6.78
C ALA A 10 -16.95 6.32 6.19
N TRP A 11 -16.26 5.28 6.67
CA TRP A 11 -16.47 3.90 6.24
C TRP A 11 -17.72 3.29 6.85
N THR A 12 -18.05 3.58 8.11
CA THR A 12 -19.34 3.14 8.67
C THR A 12 -20.51 3.75 7.90
N ARG A 13 -20.42 5.04 7.54
CA ARG A 13 -21.45 5.71 6.73
C ARG A 13 -21.54 5.14 5.32
N ALA A 14 -20.42 4.88 4.66
CA ALA A 14 -20.40 4.30 3.34
C ALA A 14 -20.98 2.87 3.33
N LEU A 15 -20.57 2.05 4.30
CA LEU A 15 -21.04 0.66 4.41
C LEU A 15 -22.54 0.56 4.66
N LEU A 16 -23.08 1.38 5.56
CA LEU A 16 -24.49 1.30 5.96
C LEU A 16 -25.44 2.16 5.11
N GLY A 17 -24.90 3.13 4.38
CA GLY A 17 -25.70 4.16 3.70
C GLY A 17 -25.61 4.13 2.18
N VAL A 18 -24.84 3.21 1.59
CA VAL A 18 -24.77 3.07 0.14
C VAL A 18 -26.04 2.40 -0.38
N ALA A 19 -26.67 3.01 -1.38
CA ALA A 19 -27.79 2.40 -2.09
C ALA A 19 -27.23 1.54 -3.23
N ALA A 20 -26.92 0.29 -2.94
CA ALA A 20 -26.42 -0.69 -3.89
C ALA A 20 -27.03 -2.06 -3.59
N ASP A 21 -27.27 -2.85 -4.64
CA ASP A 21 -27.75 -4.24 -4.50
C ASP A 21 -26.65 -5.17 -3.98
N GLU A 22 -25.38 -4.83 -4.23
CA GLU A 22 -24.20 -5.57 -3.79
C GLU A 22 -23.06 -4.61 -3.40
N VAL A 23 -22.36 -4.90 -2.30
CA VAL A 23 -21.24 -4.08 -1.80
C VAL A 23 -19.99 -4.93 -1.65
N HIS A 24 -18.98 -4.66 -2.48
CA HIS A 24 -17.70 -5.37 -2.44
C HIS A 24 -16.73 -4.66 -1.48
N LEU A 25 -16.29 -5.37 -0.44
CA LEU A 25 -15.34 -4.87 0.55
C LEU A 25 -13.98 -5.54 0.37
N CYS A 26 -12.96 -4.74 0.04
CA CYS A 26 -11.57 -5.18 -0.03
C CYS A 26 -10.81 -4.74 1.23
N GLY A 27 -10.23 -5.68 1.96
CA GLY A 27 -9.52 -5.37 3.20
C GLY A 27 -8.79 -6.55 3.80
N GLU A 28 -8.20 -6.31 4.97
CA GLU A 28 -7.52 -7.36 5.74
C GLU A 28 -8.52 -8.31 6.43
N PRO A 29 -8.15 -9.58 6.67
CA PRO A 29 -9.02 -10.54 7.36
C PRO A 29 -9.48 -10.08 8.74
N ALA A 30 -8.70 -9.23 9.43
CA ALA A 30 -9.06 -8.68 10.74
C ALA A 30 -10.32 -7.78 10.71
N ALA A 31 -10.74 -7.31 9.52
CA ALA A 31 -11.96 -6.52 9.37
C ALA A 31 -13.25 -7.37 9.25
N ILE A 32 -13.13 -8.69 9.02
CA ILE A 32 -14.28 -9.56 8.74
C ILE A 32 -15.25 -9.57 9.95
N ASP A 33 -14.73 -9.75 11.16
CA ASP A 33 -15.57 -9.89 12.35
C ASP A 33 -16.38 -8.62 12.67
N ILE A 34 -15.76 -7.45 12.47
CA ILE A 34 -16.45 -6.18 12.72
C ILE A 34 -17.51 -5.92 11.64
N VAL A 35 -17.22 -6.25 10.37
CA VAL A 35 -18.19 -6.12 9.27
C VAL A 35 -19.39 -7.04 9.50
N LYS A 36 -19.16 -8.32 9.82
CA LYS A 36 -20.24 -9.27 10.13
C LYS A 36 -21.11 -8.77 11.27
N LYS A 37 -20.51 -8.30 12.37
CA LYS A 37 -21.26 -7.77 13.52
C LYS A 37 -22.07 -6.50 13.20
N LEU A 38 -21.61 -5.68 12.26
CA LEU A 38 -22.33 -4.47 11.84
C LEU A 38 -23.53 -4.81 10.95
N LEU A 39 -23.41 -5.85 10.13
CA LEU A 39 -24.42 -6.25 9.15
C LEU A 39 -25.44 -7.26 9.68
N ASP A 40 -25.08 -8.03 10.72
CA ASP A 40 -25.95 -9.03 11.37
C ASP A 40 -27.32 -8.47 11.82
N PRO A 41 -27.42 -7.28 12.48
CA PRO A 41 -28.71 -6.71 12.87
C PRO A 41 -29.58 -6.26 11.68
N ILE A 42 -28.99 -6.07 10.51
CA ILE A 42 -29.66 -5.61 9.29
C ILE A 42 -30.16 -6.81 8.47
N GLY A 43 -29.67 -8.02 8.77
CA GLY A 43 -30.02 -9.24 8.05
C GLY A 43 -29.33 -9.38 6.69
N GLU A 44 -28.25 -8.63 6.46
CA GLU A 44 -27.48 -8.67 5.22
C GLU A 44 -26.58 -9.91 5.16
N HIS A 45 -26.48 -10.50 3.97
CA HIS A 45 -25.62 -11.67 3.74
C HIS A 45 -24.18 -11.24 3.46
N VAL A 46 -23.21 -11.88 4.12
CA VAL A 46 -21.77 -11.57 3.97
C VAL A 46 -21.02 -12.79 3.45
N GLU A 47 -20.58 -12.73 2.19
CA GLU A 47 -19.66 -13.70 1.60
C GLU A 47 -18.19 -13.25 1.76
N VAL A 48 -17.29 -14.17 2.08
CA VAL A 48 -15.87 -13.88 2.31
C VAL A 48 -15.00 -14.63 1.30
N CYS A 49 -14.31 -13.87 0.45
CA CYS A 49 -13.35 -14.39 -0.52
C CYS A 49 -11.91 -14.08 -0.08
N TYR A 50 -11.08 -15.12 0.07
CA TYR A 50 -9.68 -14.97 0.43
C TYR A 50 -8.79 -14.91 -0.82
N LEU A 51 -8.07 -13.80 -0.99
CA LEU A 51 -7.01 -13.66 -1.99
C LEU A 51 -5.65 -13.88 -1.32
N PHE A 52 -4.91 -14.89 -1.77
CA PHE A 52 -3.56 -15.18 -1.29
C PHE A 52 -2.54 -14.54 -2.25
N PRO A 53 -1.75 -13.53 -1.82
CA PRO A 53 -0.67 -13.03 -2.65
C PRO A 53 0.45 -14.09 -2.75
N GLN A 54 1.03 -14.24 -3.95
CA GLN A 54 2.27 -15.00 -4.09
C GLN A 54 3.40 -14.22 -3.38
N ALA A 55 3.92 -14.78 -2.29
CA ALA A 55 5.04 -14.18 -1.57
C ALA A 55 6.36 -14.54 -2.26
N HIS A 56 7.10 -13.53 -2.72
CA HIS A 56 8.51 -13.67 -3.09
C HIS A 56 9.36 -13.14 -1.93
N ASN A 57 10.00 -14.04 -1.18
CA ASN A 57 10.89 -13.68 -0.09
C ASN A 57 12.33 -13.61 -0.63
N SER A 58 12.82 -12.43 -0.98
CA SER A 58 14.25 -12.20 -1.23
C SER A 58 14.93 -11.64 0.03
N CYS A 59 16.11 -12.17 0.33
CA CYS A 59 16.89 -11.83 1.52
C CYS A 59 17.59 -10.47 1.34
N LEU A 60 17.57 -9.63 2.38
CA LEU A 60 18.01 -8.22 2.41
C LEU A 60 19.50 -7.93 2.10
N LEU A 61 20.29 -8.92 1.67
CA LEU A 61 21.75 -8.79 1.53
C LEU A 61 22.23 -8.51 0.10
N GLN A 62 21.35 -8.58 -0.90
CA GLN A 62 21.66 -8.19 -2.28
C GLN A 62 20.47 -7.48 -2.89
N VAL A 63 20.50 -6.14 -2.90
CA VAL A 63 19.48 -5.34 -3.59
C VAL A 63 19.58 -5.63 -5.09
N GLN A 64 18.51 -6.15 -5.67
CA GLN A 64 18.37 -6.44 -7.09
C GLN A 64 17.41 -5.46 -7.76
N PRO A 65 17.50 -5.30 -9.09
CA PRO A 65 16.43 -4.69 -9.87
C PRO A 65 15.07 -5.34 -9.54
N GLY A 66 14.07 -4.53 -9.19
CA GLY A 66 12.74 -4.91 -8.73
C GLY A 66 12.52 -4.79 -7.22
N ASP A 67 13.57 -4.55 -6.43
CA ASP A 67 13.44 -4.51 -4.96
C ASP A 67 12.83 -3.18 -4.45
N CYS A 68 12.00 -3.29 -3.41
CA CYS A 68 11.43 -2.15 -2.68
C CYS A 68 11.88 -2.15 -1.21
N ILE A 69 12.59 -1.09 -0.80
CA ILE A 69 13.04 -0.88 0.57
C ILE A 69 12.08 0.07 1.29
N VAL A 70 11.32 -0.48 2.26
CA VAL A 70 10.38 0.30 3.06
C VAL A 70 11.07 0.88 4.30
N CYS A 71 11.07 2.20 4.43
CA CYS A 71 11.65 2.96 5.53
C CYS A 71 10.57 3.63 6.38
N PHE A 72 10.80 3.75 7.69
CA PHE A 72 9.83 4.35 8.62
C PHE A 72 10.06 5.84 8.93
N SER A 73 11.16 6.44 8.44
CA SER A 73 11.45 7.86 8.65
C SER A 73 12.06 8.52 7.41
N ARG A 74 11.85 9.83 7.24
CA ARG A 74 12.48 10.61 6.15
C ARG A 74 14.01 10.53 6.22
N LYS A 75 14.57 10.59 7.44
CA LYS A 75 16.01 10.45 7.66
C LYS A 75 16.53 9.09 7.18
N ALA A 76 15.79 8.01 7.44
CA ALA A 76 16.14 6.68 6.94
C ALA A 76 16.09 6.61 5.42
N ILE A 77 15.06 7.18 4.78
CA ILE A 77 14.96 7.25 3.31
C ILE A 77 16.22 7.91 2.72
N TYR A 78 16.57 9.11 3.18
CA TYR A 78 17.77 9.80 2.67
C TYR A 78 19.07 9.03 2.91
N ASN A 79 19.21 8.35 4.05
CA ASN A 79 20.40 7.56 4.35
C ASN A 79 20.51 6.31 3.46
N VAL A 80 19.38 5.65 3.19
CA VAL A 80 19.31 4.48 2.30
C VAL A 80 19.57 4.90 0.85
N THR A 81 18.92 5.97 0.38
CA THR A 81 19.15 6.53 -0.97
C THR A 81 20.63 6.88 -1.17
N LYS A 82 21.26 7.58 -0.22
CA LYS A 82 22.71 7.90 -0.31
C LYS A 82 23.60 6.66 -0.31
N SER A 83 23.22 5.61 0.43
CA SER A 83 23.97 4.36 0.45
C SER A 83 23.88 3.62 -0.89
N LEU A 84 22.69 3.63 -1.52
CA LEU A 84 22.46 3.05 -2.85
C LEU A 84 23.18 3.84 -3.95
N GLU A 85 23.14 5.17 -3.90
CA GLU A 85 23.87 6.03 -4.85
C GLU A 85 25.39 5.77 -4.81
N LYS A 86 25.96 5.53 -3.62
CA LYS A 86 27.37 5.14 -3.46
C LYS A 86 27.70 3.78 -4.08
N LEU A 87 26.72 2.90 -4.17
CA LEU A 87 26.83 1.60 -4.83
C LEU A 87 26.57 1.70 -6.35
N GLY A 88 26.31 2.91 -6.88
CA GLY A 88 26.01 3.14 -8.29
C GLY A 88 24.55 2.88 -8.67
N VAL A 89 23.69 2.59 -7.72
CA VAL A 89 22.25 2.35 -7.92
C VAL A 89 21.50 3.67 -7.81
N LYS A 90 20.61 3.96 -8.76
CA LYS A 90 19.72 5.14 -8.72
C LYS A 90 18.32 4.69 -8.32
N PRO A 91 17.91 4.84 -7.05
CA PRO A 91 16.58 4.42 -6.63
C PRO A 91 15.51 5.48 -6.95
N ALA A 92 14.29 5.02 -7.22
CA ALA A 92 13.08 5.82 -7.16
C ALA A 92 12.73 6.08 -5.70
N VAL A 93 12.22 7.27 -5.38
CA VAL A 93 11.89 7.66 -4.00
C VAL A 93 10.44 8.10 -3.88
N ILE A 94 9.67 7.43 -3.02
CA ILE A 94 8.27 7.76 -2.75
C ILE A 94 8.02 7.92 -1.24
N TYR A 95 7.53 9.07 -0.82
CA TYR A 95 7.05 9.31 0.55
C TYR A 95 5.82 10.21 0.56
N GLY A 96 5.02 10.13 1.63
CA GLY A 96 3.66 10.67 1.68
C GLY A 96 3.51 12.16 1.35
N ASP A 97 4.52 12.98 1.63
CA ASP A 97 4.49 14.43 1.38
C ASP A 97 4.72 14.80 -0.10
N LEU A 98 4.99 13.84 -0.99
CA LEU A 98 5.19 14.11 -2.42
C LEU A 98 3.86 14.42 -3.13
N PRO A 99 3.85 15.41 -4.06
CA PRO A 99 2.69 15.66 -4.91
C PRO A 99 2.28 14.41 -5.71
N PRO A 100 0.99 14.24 -6.04
CA PRO A 100 0.49 13.08 -6.77
C PRO A 100 1.22 12.84 -8.10
N GLY A 101 1.47 13.91 -8.87
CA GLY A 101 2.22 13.81 -10.13
C GLY A 101 3.66 13.32 -9.95
N THR A 102 4.33 13.71 -8.86
CA THR A 102 5.68 13.24 -8.56
C THR A 102 5.69 11.77 -8.15
N LYS A 103 4.70 11.33 -7.37
CA LYS A 103 4.54 9.92 -7.01
C LYS A 103 4.36 9.05 -8.26
N LEU A 104 3.45 9.45 -9.15
CA LEU A 104 3.20 8.76 -10.41
C LEU A 104 4.45 8.70 -11.29
N ALA A 105 5.21 9.81 -11.41
CA ALA A 105 6.44 9.82 -12.17
C ALA A 105 7.53 8.91 -11.59
N GLN A 106 7.63 8.82 -10.26
CA GLN A 106 8.59 7.92 -9.59
C GLN A 106 8.17 6.45 -9.72
N ALA A 107 6.87 6.15 -9.59
CA ALA A 107 6.32 4.82 -9.80
C ALA A 107 6.47 4.36 -11.26
N ALA A 108 6.23 5.25 -12.23
CA ALA A 108 6.41 4.95 -13.65
C ALA A 108 7.86 4.62 -13.98
N LYS A 109 8.83 5.36 -13.43
CA LYS A 109 10.26 5.06 -13.57
C LYS A 109 10.66 3.72 -12.97
N PHE A 110 10.10 3.37 -11.82
CA PHE A 110 10.36 2.08 -11.17
C PHE A 110 9.74 0.90 -11.93
N ASN A 111 8.59 1.12 -12.59
CA ASN A 111 7.88 0.08 -13.35
C ASN A 111 8.44 -0.12 -14.78
N ASP A 112 9.26 0.80 -15.27
CA ASP A 112 9.89 0.70 -16.59
C ASP A 112 11.10 -0.24 -16.53
N SER A 113 11.02 -1.35 -17.26
CA SER A 113 12.06 -2.40 -17.26
C SER A 113 13.36 -1.93 -17.93
N ASP A 114 13.28 -0.92 -18.79
CA ASP A 114 14.42 -0.35 -19.52
C ASP A 114 15.08 0.83 -18.78
N ASP A 115 14.45 1.35 -17.70
CA ASP A 115 15.03 2.41 -16.89
C ASP A 115 16.10 1.82 -15.94
N PRO A 116 17.28 2.44 -15.78
CA PRO A 116 18.24 2.04 -14.74
C PRO A 116 17.71 2.18 -13.31
N CYS A 117 16.54 2.82 -13.12
CA CYS A 117 15.87 3.11 -11.85
C CYS A 117 15.02 1.96 -11.30
N ASN A 118 15.61 0.76 -11.18
CA ASN A 118 14.86 -0.45 -10.80
C ASN A 118 14.82 -0.75 -9.31
N VAL A 119 15.06 0.23 -8.43
CA VAL A 119 14.96 0.03 -6.97
C VAL A 119 14.08 1.11 -6.39
N LEU A 120 13.10 0.75 -5.58
CA LEU A 120 12.21 1.70 -4.91
C LEU A 120 12.60 1.87 -3.44
N VAL A 121 12.68 3.11 -2.98
CA VAL A 121 12.84 3.43 -1.55
C VAL A 121 11.67 4.29 -1.14
N GLY A 122 10.95 3.89 -0.10
CA GLY A 122 9.87 4.75 0.36
C GLY A 122 9.23 4.37 1.67
N LYS A 123 8.18 5.10 2.03
CA LYS A 123 7.47 4.92 3.30
C LYS A 123 6.33 3.92 3.14
N ARG A 124 5.87 3.35 4.26
CA ARG A 124 4.73 2.41 4.35
C ARG A 124 3.48 2.81 3.54
N ASP A 125 3.28 4.10 3.31
CA ASP A 125 2.15 4.65 2.54
C ASP A 125 2.22 4.33 1.03
N ILE A 126 3.30 3.69 0.56
CA ILE A 126 3.49 3.28 -0.83
C ILE A 126 2.35 2.37 -1.33
N ASN A 127 1.81 1.47 -0.50
CA ASN A 127 0.84 0.47 -0.97
C ASN A 127 -0.48 1.06 -1.51
N SER A 128 -0.84 2.30 -1.15
CA SER A 128 -2.02 2.98 -1.72
C SER A 128 -1.74 3.69 -3.05
N ASP A 129 -0.47 3.87 -3.42
CA ASP A 129 -0.05 4.60 -4.62
C ASP A 129 0.22 3.65 -5.82
N PHE A 130 0.22 2.33 -5.60
CA PHE A 130 0.41 1.28 -6.62
C PHE A 130 -0.87 0.48 -6.95
N ALA A 131 -2.01 0.86 -6.36
CA ALA A 131 -3.32 0.24 -6.57
C ALA A 131 -4.14 0.98 -7.62
#